data_AF-A0A362WZ17-F1
#
_entry.id   AF-A0A362WZ17-F1
#
_cell.length_a   1.000
_cell.length_b   1.000
_cell.length_c   1.000
_cell.angle_alpha   90.00
_cell.angle_beta   90.00
_cell.angle_gamma   90.00
#
_symmetry.space_group_name_H-M   'P 1'
#
loop_
_entity.id
_entity.type
_entity.pdbx_description
1 polymer ?
#
loop_
_entity_poly.entity_id
_entity_poly.type
_entity_poly.pdbx_seq_one_letter_code
_entity_poly.pdbx_strand_id
1 'polypeptide(L)'
;MSELRDNSVRSKHILIIFTVLALIDISQIGFHLYQNNVLEGYENGAYTLELIELLDTVSVALGLLQTLCIVATVVFFIRWFRRAYGNLIRLKVDMEYDESKAVWGYFIPFINWVRPVKTMKEVYLKTQDTLKNYDSNLIVDDNTGFIVLWWVIYIINGIVGNYASKVLDKANTIETFIEANNAYIVADLVDLASITLAIIVIQKVTKLEISLKKVDKSVSVIDQIGMTPY
;
A
#
# COMPACT_ATOMS: atom_id res chain seq x y z
N MET A 1 28.08 -6.84 -16.45
CA MET A 1 27.32 -6.34 -15.28
C MET A 1 25.84 -6.37 -15.64
N SER A 2 24.94 -6.93 -14.82
CA SER A 2 23.50 -6.91 -15.17
C SER A 2 22.93 -5.54 -14.82
N GLU A 3 22.50 -4.77 -15.83
CA GLU A 3 21.98 -3.42 -15.64
C GLU A 3 20.78 -3.40 -14.67
N LEU A 4 20.83 -2.49 -13.69
CA LEU A 4 19.72 -2.22 -12.79
C LEU A 4 18.47 -1.79 -13.56
N ARG A 5 17.36 -2.47 -13.30
CA ARG A 5 16.12 -2.19 -14.02
C ARG A 5 15.35 -1.06 -13.36
N ASP A 6 14.85 -0.13 -14.17
CA ASP A 6 14.09 1.01 -13.66
C ASP A 6 12.81 0.59 -12.91
N ASN A 7 12.58 1.24 -11.77
CA ASN A 7 11.38 1.09 -10.94
C ASN A 7 10.59 2.40 -10.78
N SER A 8 11.08 3.53 -11.29
CA SER A 8 10.48 4.86 -11.10
C SER A 8 9.06 4.98 -11.66
N VAL A 9 8.81 4.44 -12.85
CA VAL A 9 7.47 4.43 -13.46
C VAL A 9 6.48 3.61 -12.63
N ARG A 10 6.91 2.45 -12.10
CA ARG A 10 6.07 1.60 -11.24
C ARG A 10 5.74 2.30 -9.94
N SER A 11 6.73 2.98 -9.34
CA SER A 11 6.54 3.82 -8.15
C SER A 11 5.49 4.91 -8.39
N LYS A 12 5.59 5.65 -9.51
CA LYS A 12 4.58 6.66 -9.88
C LYS A 12 3.18 6.06 -10.01
N HIS A 13 3.04 4.93 -10.69
CA HIS A 13 1.73 4.29 -10.85
C HIS A 13 1.12 3.88 -9.52
N ILE A 14 1.89 3.24 -8.62
CA ILE A 14 1.35 2.82 -7.32
C ILE A 14 1.01 4.03 -6.43
N LEU A 15 1.80 5.11 -6.50
CA LEU A 15 1.48 6.35 -5.78
C LEU A 15 0.16 6.97 -6.27
N ILE A 16 -0.08 7.02 -7.58
CA ILE A 16 -1.34 7.49 -8.15
C ILE A 16 -2.51 6.62 -7.68
N ILE A 17 -2.35 5.29 -7.71
CA ILE A 17 -3.40 4.36 -7.28
C ILE A 17 -3.71 4.55 -5.79
N PHE A 18 -2.71 4.71 -4.92
CA PHE A 18 -2.93 5.04 -3.52
C PHE A 18 -3.62 6.39 -3.31
N THR A 19 -3.30 7.41 -4.10
CA THR A 19 -4.02 8.69 -4.07
C THR A 19 -5.49 8.50 -4.46
N VAL A 20 -5.77 7.73 -5.51
CA VAL A 20 -7.15 7.44 -5.93
C VAL A 20 -7.90 6.67 -4.84
N LEU A 21 -7.28 5.67 -4.22
CA LEU A 21 -7.88 4.91 -3.12
C LEU A 21 -8.23 5.83 -1.93
N ALA A 22 -7.30 6.69 -1.52
CA ALA A 22 -7.56 7.66 -0.44
C ALA A 22 -8.73 8.61 -0.75
N LEU A 23 -8.89 9.03 -2.02
CA LEU A 23 -10.03 9.86 -2.43
C LEU A 23 -11.35 9.08 -2.39
N ILE A 24 -11.33 7.79 -2.72
CA ILE A 24 -12.49 6.90 -2.59
C ILE A 24 -12.88 6.78 -1.11
N ASP A 25 -11.94 6.48 -0.21
CA ASP A 25 -12.21 6.34 1.23
C ASP A 25 -12.78 7.64 1.82
N ILE A 26 -12.22 8.80 1.48
CA ILE A 26 -12.75 10.11 1.91
C ILE A 26 -14.19 10.31 1.42
N SER A 27 -14.48 9.90 0.18
CA SER A 27 -15.83 10.00 -0.39
C SER A 27 -16.81 9.05 0.30
N GLN A 28 -16.37 7.85 0.67
CA GLN A 28 -17.17 6.86 1.40
C GLN A 28 -17.47 7.33 2.83
N ILE A 29 -16.51 7.94 3.53
CA ILE A 29 -16.77 8.55 4.85
C ILE A 29 -17.90 9.58 4.75
N GLY A 30 -17.81 10.50 3.78
CA GLY A 30 -18.87 11.51 3.56
C GLY A 30 -20.22 10.87 3.20
N PHE A 31 -20.19 9.82 2.38
CA PHE A 31 -21.38 9.07 1.99
C PHE A 31 -22.06 8.37 3.17
N HIS A 32 -21.31 7.64 4.01
CA HIS A 32 -21.85 6.95 5.19
C HIS A 32 -22.40 7.93 6.24
N LEU A 33 -21.76 9.09 6.42
CA LEU A 33 -22.29 10.16 7.28
C LEU A 33 -23.63 10.69 6.75
N TYR A 34 -23.74 10.89 5.44
CA TYR A 34 -25.01 11.30 4.82
C TYR A 34 -26.09 10.22 4.92
N GLN A 35 -25.73 8.96 4.69
CA GLN A 35 -26.66 7.83 4.81
C GLN A 35 -27.19 7.70 6.24
N ASN A 36 -26.34 7.88 7.27
CA ASN A 36 -26.77 7.90 8.67
C ASN A 36 -27.80 9.01 8.94
N ASN A 37 -27.55 10.23 8.44
CA ASN A 37 -28.50 11.33 8.59
C ASN A 37 -29.87 11.04 7.93
N VAL A 38 -29.87 10.40 6.76
CA VAL A 38 -31.09 9.98 6.07
C VAL A 38 -31.83 8.90 6.86
N LEU A 39 -31.11 7.91 7.39
CA LEU A 39 -31.66 6.83 8.21
C LEU A 39 -32.33 7.35 9.48
N GLU A 40 -31.71 8.28 10.21
CA GLU A 40 -32.30 8.93 11.39
C GLU A 40 -33.54 9.78 11.04
N GLY A 41 -33.49 10.49 9.90
CA GLY A 41 -34.62 11.32 9.45
C GLY A 41 -35.82 10.51 8.95
N TYR A 42 -35.59 9.28 8.48
CA TYR A 42 -36.66 8.40 7.98
C TYR A 42 -37.66 8.01 9.07
N GLU A 43 -37.20 7.75 10.31
CA GLU A 43 -38.10 7.43 11.43
C GLU A 43 -39.11 8.55 11.73
N ASN A 44 -38.72 9.80 11.45
CA ASN A 44 -39.53 10.99 11.66
C ASN A 44 -40.32 11.41 10.39
N GLY A 45 -40.28 10.61 9.32
CA GLY A 45 -40.96 10.88 8.05
C GLY A 45 -40.32 11.98 7.20
N ALA A 46 -39.07 12.37 7.48
CA ALA A 46 -38.37 13.42 6.74
C ALA A 46 -37.86 12.95 5.36
N TYR A 47 -37.70 11.65 5.18
CA TYR A 47 -37.19 11.03 3.96
C TYR A 47 -38.06 9.86 3.50
N THR A 48 -37.95 9.51 2.22
CA THR A 48 -38.73 8.43 1.58
C THR A 48 -37.95 7.12 1.57
N LEU A 49 -38.69 5.99 1.49
CA LEU A 49 -38.08 4.67 1.29
C LEU A 49 -37.29 4.60 -0.03
N GLU A 50 -37.78 5.25 -1.09
CA GLU A 50 -37.10 5.32 -2.39
C GLU A 50 -35.68 5.93 -2.29
N LEU A 51 -35.49 6.95 -1.44
CA LEU A 51 -34.16 7.51 -1.21
C LEU A 51 -33.23 6.52 -0.50
N ILE A 52 -33.74 5.74 0.45
CA ILE A 52 -32.94 4.71 1.15
C ILE A 52 -32.51 3.63 0.15
N GLU A 53 -33.44 3.11 -0.65
CA GLU A 53 -33.14 2.09 -1.68
C GLU A 53 -32.11 2.58 -2.71
N LEU A 54 -32.19 3.87 -3.08
CA LEU A 54 -31.18 4.50 -3.94
C LEU A 54 -29.80 4.53 -3.26
N LEU A 55 -29.73 4.94 -1.99
CA LEU A 55 -28.47 4.97 -1.24
C LEU A 55 -27.87 3.58 -1.06
N ASP A 56 -28.68 2.56 -0.79
CA ASP A 56 -28.19 1.18 -0.72
C ASP A 56 -27.59 0.72 -2.06
N THR A 57 -28.22 1.08 -3.17
CA THR A 57 -27.68 0.82 -4.51
C THR A 57 -26.34 1.54 -4.75
N VAL A 58 -26.23 2.81 -4.33
CA VAL A 58 -24.99 3.58 -4.42
C VAL A 58 -23.90 2.99 -3.53
N SER A 59 -24.24 2.53 -2.32
CA SER A 59 -23.33 1.86 -1.39
C SER A 59 -22.68 0.63 -2.03
N VAL A 60 -23.48 -0.23 -2.68
CA VAL A 60 -22.97 -1.40 -3.42
C VAL A 60 -22.02 -0.98 -4.55
N ALA A 61 -22.38 0.06 -5.32
CA ALA A 61 -21.53 0.55 -6.41
C ALA A 61 -20.19 1.11 -5.91
N LEU A 62 -20.19 1.87 -4.80
CA LEU A 62 -18.98 2.38 -4.16
C LEU A 62 -18.11 1.24 -3.62
N GLY A 63 -18.70 0.25 -2.96
CA GLY A 63 -17.98 -0.93 -2.48
C GLY A 63 -17.32 -1.74 -3.61
N LEU A 64 -17.99 -1.88 -4.76
CA LEU A 64 -17.40 -2.50 -5.95
C LEU A 64 -16.23 -1.67 -6.51
N LEU A 65 -16.38 -0.35 -6.58
CA LEU A 65 -15.32 0.55 -7.03
C LEU A 65 -14.09 0.47 -6.11
N GLN A 66 -14.30 0.52 -4.79
CA GLN A 66 -13.24 0.38 -3.79
C GLN A 66 -12.54 -0.99 -3.92
N THR A 67 -13.30 -2.07 -4.07
CA THR A 67 -12.76 -3.43 -4.26
C THR A 67 -11.86 -3.51 -5.50
N LEU A 68 -12.29 -2.96 -6.63
CA LEU A 68 -11.48 -2.92 -7.86
C LEU A 68 -10.19 -2.10 -7.67
N CYS A 69 -10.29 -0.97 -6.94
CA CYS A 69 -9.14 -0.13 -6.63
C CYS A 69 -8.14 -0.88 -5.74
N ILE A 70 -8.60 -1.59 -4.70
CA ILE A 70 -7.75 -2.43 -3.83
C ILE A 70 -7.04 -3.53 -4.63
N VAL A 71 -7.74 -4.21 -5.54
CA VAL A 71 -7.11 -5.21 -6.42
C VAL A 71 -6.01 -4.58 -7.28
N ALA A 72 -6.26 -3.40 -7.86
CA ALA A 72 -5.24 -2.66 -8.60
C ALA A 72 -4.06 -2.28 -7.69
N THR A 73 -4.31 -1.79 -6.48
CA THR A 73 -3.27 -1.48 -5.47
C THR A 73 -2.39 -2.69 -5.22
N VAL A 74 -2.97 -3.86 -4.93
CA VAL A 74 -2.21 -5.10 -4.68
C VAL A 74 -1.34 -5.45 -5.88
N VAL A 75 -1.90 -5.45 -7.10
CA VAL A 75 -1.16 -5.81 -8.32
C VAL A 75 0.01 -4.85 -8.56
N PHE A 76 -0.23 -3.54 -8.50
CA PHE A 76 0.80 -2.54 -8.78
C PHE A 76 1.84 -2.46 -7.67
N PHE A 77 1.44 -2.61 -6.41
CA PHE A 77 2.34 -2.67 -5.27
C PHE A 77 3.29 -3.85 -5.40
N ILE A 78 2.76 -5.06 -5.67
CA ILE A 78 3.58 -6.26 -5.83
C ILE A 78 4.51 -6.15 -7.03
N ARG A 79 4.08 -5.55 -8.14
CA ARG A 79 4.94 -5.32 -9.31
C ARG A 79 6.09 -4.35 -9.00
N TRP A 80 5.83 -3.31 -8.22
CA TRP A 80 6.84 -2.36 -7.75
C TRP A 80 7.81 -3.01 -6.76
N PHE A 81 7.28 -3.68 -5.73
CA PHE A 81 8.07 -4.37 -4.70
C PHE A 81 8.96 -5.46 -5.30
N ARG A 82 8.40 -6.33 -6.16
CA ARG A 82 9.14 -7.39 -6.85
C ARG A 82 10.33 -6.84 -7.63
N ARG A 83 10.17 -5.66 -8.26
CA ARG A 83 11.25 -5.01 -9.00
C ARG A 83 12.36 -4.52 -8.06
N ALA A 84 12.00 -3.88 -6.94
CA ALA A 84 12.96 -3.42 -5.94
C ALA A 84 13.76 -4.60 -5.34
N TYR A 85 13.07 -5.66 -4.91
CA TYR A 85 13.70 -6.86 -4.39
C TYR A 85 14.61 -7.53 -5.41
N GLY A 86 14.12 -7.72 -6.65
CA GLY A 86 14.89 -8.34 -7.73
C GLY A 86 16.09 -7.52 -8.21
N ASN A 87 16.11 -6.19 -7.99
CA ASN A 87 17.26 -5.36 -8.30
C ASN A 87 18.44 -5.65 -7.36
N LEU A 88 18.19 -5.87 -6.07
CA LEU A 88 19.22 -6.27 -5.11
C LEU A 88 19.79 -7.65 -5.44
N ILE A 89 18.94 -8.61 -5.83
CA ILE A 89 19.39 -9.93 -6.31
C ILE A 89 20.29 -9.80 -7.56
N ARG A 90 19.95 -8.92 -8.51
CA ARG A 90 20.80 -8.66 -9.70
C ARG A 90 22.18 -8.13 -9.35
N LEU A 91 22.27 -7.32 -8.30
CA LEU A 91 23.53 -6.84 -7.75
C LEU A 91 24.26 -7.90 -6.91
N LYS A 92 23.74 -9.13 -6.82
CA LYS A 92 24.29 -10.22 -6.00
C LYS A 92 24.39 -9.85 -4.51
N VAL A 93 23.52 -8.96 -4.06
CA VAL A 93 23.35 -8.72 -2.63
C VAL A 93 22.79 -10.00 -2.00
N ASP A 94 23.33 -10.37 -0.85
CA ASP A 94 22.82 -11.51 -0.08
C ASP A 94 21.43 -11.16 0.50
N MET A 95 20.41 -11.77 -0.10
CA MET A 95 18.99 -11.60 0.21
C MET A 95 18.46 -12.91 0.80
N GLU A 96 17.63 -12.82 1.83
CA GLU A 96 17.12 -13.97 2.59
C GLU A 96 16.22 -14.89 1.75
N TYR A 97 15.47 -14.31 0.81
CA TYR A 97 14.55 -15.04 -0.05
C TYR A 97 14.94 -14.87 -1.52
N ASP A 98 14.53 -15.82 -2.36
CA ASP A 98 14.45 -15.56 -3.79
C ASP A 98 13.29 -14.61 -4.11
N GLU A 99 13.34 -13.99 -5.29
CA GLU A 99 12.35 -12.98 -5.75
C GLU A 99 10.91 -13.51 -5.66
N SER A 100 10.69 -14.80 -5.94
CA SER A 100 9.35 -15.41 -5.94
C SER A 100 8.83 -15.62 -4.52
N LYS A 101 9.64 -16.18 -3.62
CA LYS A 101 9.26 -16.43 -2.22
C LYS A 101 9.01 -15.14 -1.45
N ALA A 102 9.74 -14.06 -1.77
CA ALA A 102 9.48 -12.74 -1.22
C ALA A 102 8.08 -12.24 -1.61
N VAL A 103 7.70 -12.38 -2.88
CA VAL A 103 6.37 -11.99 -3.40
C VAL A 103 5.25 -12.87 -2.84
N TRP A 104 5.41 -14.20 -2.88
CA TRP A 104 4.40 -15.13 -2.35
C TRP A 104 4.15 -14.93 -0.86
N GLY A 105 5.08 -14.32 -0.14
CA GLY A 105 4.93 -13.90 1.24
C GLY A 105 3.70 -13.04 1.53
N TYR A 106 3.24 -12.24 0.57
CA TYR A 106 2.09 -11.36 0.73
C TYR A 106 0.73 -12.09 0.67
N PHE A 107 0.70 -13.28 0.06
CA PHE A 107 -0.54 -13.97 -0.26
C PHE A 107 -0.78 -15.22 0.59
N ILE A 108 0.28 -15.85 1.09
CA ILE A 108 0.14 -17.08 1.87
C ILE A 108 -0.35 -16.74 3.28
N PRO A 109 -1.48 -17.33 3.74
CA PRO A 109 -2.00 -17.11 5.10
C PRO A 109 -0.95 -17.37 6.17
N PHE A 110 -0.99 -16.60 7.26
CA PHE A 110 -0.03 -16.58 8.38
C PHE A 110 1.37 -16.08 8.01
N ILE A 111 1.90 -16.47 6.84
CA ILE A 111 3.15 -15.92 6.32
C ILE A 111 3.00 -14.44 6.01
N ASN A 112 1.83 -14.04 5.48
CA ASN A 112 1.50 -12.65 5.20
C ASN A 112 1.52 -11.75 6.44
N TRP A 113 1.50 -12.29 7.66
CA TRP A 113 1.61 -11.45 8.85
C TRP A 113 3.04 -10.96 9.09
N VAL A 114 4.05 -11.72 8.63
CA VAL A 114 5.46 -11.49 9.00
C VAL A 114 6.36 -11.24 7.80
N ARG A 115 6.20 -12.00 6.70
CA ARG A 115 7.13 -11.90 5.57
C ARG A 115 7.11 -10.53 4.90
N PRO A 116 5.96 -9.88 4.65
CA PRO A 116 5.91 -8.54 4.05
C PRO A 116 6.76 -7.49 4.78
N VAL A 117 6.62 -7.39 6.11
CA VAL A 117 7.41 -6.45 6.91
C VAL A 117 8.89 -6.83 6.87
N LYS A 118 9.22 -8.13 6.93
CA LYS A 118 10.61 -8.60 6.88
C LYS A 118 11.29 -8.27 5.56
N THR A 119 10.66 -8.61 4.44
CA THR A 119 11.25 -8.41 3.11
C THR A 119 11.27 -6.93 2.72
N MET A 120 10.31 -6.11 3.19
CA MET A 120 10.35 -4.67 2.93
C MET A 120 11.46 -3.98 3.74
N LYS A 121 11.66 -4.39 5.01
CA LYS A 121 12.81 -3.95 5.81
C LYS A 121 14.13 -4.31 5.16
N GLU A 122 14.23 -5.54 4.68
CA GLU A 122 15.41 -6.03 3.96
C GLU A 122 15.70 -5.17 2.73
N VAL A 123 14.70 -4.89 1.88
CA VAL A 123 14.86 -3.98 0.73
C VAL A 123 15.37 -2.61 1.18
N TYR A 124 14.76 -2.02 2.21
CA TYR A 124 15.15 -0.68 2.68
C TYR A 124 16.60 -0.63 3.20
N LEU A 125 16.99 -1.56 4.05
CA LEU A 125 18.33 -1.60 4.66
C LEU A 125 19.40 -1.98 3.63
N LYS A 126 19.19 -3.07 2.88
CA LYS A 126 20.18 -3.56 1.92
C LYS A 126 20.40 -2.60 0.75
N THR A 127 19.39 -1.81 0.36
CA THR A 127 19.60 -0.75 -0.65
C THR A 127 20.55 0.33 -0.12
N GLN A 128 20.42 0.72 1.16
CA GLN A 128 21.31 1.69 1.80
C GLN A 128 22.72 1.14 1.98
N ASP A 129 22.85 -0.10 2.47
CA ASP A 129 24.15 -0.76 2.60
C ASP A 129 24.87 -0.85 1.26
N THR A 130 24.14 -1.19 0.20
CA THR A 130 24.68 -1.24 -1.16
C THR A 130 25.16 0.13 -1.60
N LEU A 131 24.39 1.18 -1.35
CA LEU A 131 24.79 2.56 -1.66
C LEU A 131 26.03 3.01 -0.87
N LYS A 132 26.17 2.61 0.40
CA LYS A 132 27.31 2.95 1.26
C LYS A 132 28.64 2.41 0.71
N ASN A 133 28.61 1.29 -0.02
CA ASN A 133 29.80 0.76 -0.69
C ASN A 133 30.33 1.69 -1.80
N TYR A 134 29.51 2.61 -2.31
CA TYR A 134 29.89 3.57 -3.34
C TYR A 134 30.07 5.00 -2.80
N ASP A 135 29.34 5.36 -1.74
CA ASP A 135 29.47 6.65 -1.06
C ASP A 135 29.71 6.41 0.44
N SER A 136 30.97 6.47 0.85
CA SER A 136 31.37 6.25 2.25
C SER A 136 30.87 7.32 3.22
N ASN A 137 30.44 8.48 2.71
CA ASN A 137 29.86 9.56 3.51
C ASN A 137 28.33 9.39 3.69
N LEU A 138 27.71 8.43 3.00
CA LEU A 138 26.30 8.15 3.16
C LEU A 138 26.00 7.65 4.58
N ILE A 139 25.15 8.38 5.28
CA ILE A 139 24.63 7.98 6.59
C ILE A 139 23.46 7.01 6.35
N VAL A 140 23.59 5.79 6.87
CA VAL A 140 22.54 4.77 6.82
C VAL A 140 21.47 5.06 7.87
N ASP A 141 20.21 5.08 7.44
CA ASP A 141 19.04 5.14 8.33
C ASP A 141 18.55 3.72 8.64
N ASP A 142 18.92 3.20 9.81
CA ASP A 142 18.49 1.90 10.29
C ASP A 142 17.06 1.90 10.85
N ASN A 143 16.42 3.08 10.94
CA ASN A 143 15.07 3.19 11.48
C ASN A 143 14.04 2.62 10.49
N THR A 144 13.59 1.42 10.80
CA THR A 144 12.55 0.70 10.03
C THR A 144 11.17 0.75 10.69
N GLY A 145 10.99 1.58 11.72
CA GLY A 145 9.74 1.67 12.49
C GLY A 145 8.52 2.02 11.63
N PHE A 146 8.69 2.88 10.62
CA PHE A 146 7.62 3.25 9.69
C PHE A 146 7.11 2.07 8.85
N ILE A 147 7.97 1.10 8.51
CA ILE A 147 7.59 -0.12 7.77
C ILE A 147 6.79 -1.06 8.67
N VAL A 148 7.22 -1.20 9.93
CA VAL A 148 6.50 -2.01 10.92
C VAL A 148 5.14 -1.39 11.20
N LEU A 149 5.08 -0.08 11.44
CA LEU A 149 3.85 0.64 11.72
C LEU A 149 2.87 0.54 10.54
N TRP A 150 3.35 0.77 9.31
CA TRP A 150 2.56 0.56 8.09
C TRP A 150 1.89 -0.81 8.07
N TRP A 151 2.68 -1.88 8.26
CA TRP A 151 2.17 -3.23 8.15
C TRP A 151 1.19 -3.60 9.27
N VAL A 152 1.47 -3.14 10.51
CA VAL A 152 0.56 -3.33 11.64
C VAL A 152 -0.77 -2.63 11.39
N ILE A 153 -0.76 -1.37 10.94
CA ILE A 153 -1.99 -0.63 10.64
C ILE A 153 -2.74 -1.28 9.48
N TYR A 154 -2.06 -1.78 8.45
CA TYR A 154 -2.69 -2.54 7.37
C TYR A 154 -3.41 -3.80 7.87
N ILE A 155 -2.79 -4.57 8.78
CA ILE A 155 -3.44 -5.74 9.39
C ILE A 155 -4.65 -5.32 10.22
N ILE A 156 -4.53 -4.27 11.04
CA ILE A 156 -5.63 -3.73 11.84
C ILE A 156 -6.77 -3.31 10.92
N ASN A 157 -6.49 -2.62 9.81
CA ASN A 157 -7.50 -2.22 8.84
C ASN A 157 -8.31 -3.44 8.35
N GLY A 158 -7.62 -4.53 7.96
CA GLY A 158 -8.30 -5.75 7.53
C GLY A 158 -9.20 -6.37 8.61
N ILE A 159 -8.83 -6.27 9.89
CA ILE A 159 -9.66 -6.73 11.02
C ILE A 159 -10.89 -5.83 11.20
N VAL A 160 -10.69 -4.50 11.19
CA VAL A 160 -11.77 -3.51 11.35
C VAL A 160 -12.77 -3.59 10.21
N GLY A 161 -12.30 -3.69 8.95
CA GLY A 161 -13.17 -3.85 7.78
C GLY A 161 -13.97 -5.17 7.81
N ASN A 162 -13.35 -6.28 8.24
CA ASN A 162 -14.06 -7.55 8.42
C ASN A 162 -15.14 -7.45 9.51
N TYR A 163 -14.85 -6.73 10.59
CA TYR A 163 -15.83 -6.46 11.64
C TYR A 163 -16.99 -5.61 11.10
N ALA A 164 -16.72 -4.50 10.40
CA ALA A 164 -17.75 -3.64 9.81
C ALA A 164 -18.69 -4.42 8.88
N SER A 165 -18.13 -5.27 7.99
CA SER A 165 -18.91 -6.15 7.12
C SER A 165 -19.80 -7.11 7.90
N LYS A 166 -19.29 -7.70 9.00
CA LYS A 166 -20.10 -8.61 9.84
C LYS A 166 -21.21 -7.91 10.60
N VAL A 167 -21.02 -6.64 10.97
CA VAL A 167 -22.07 -5.83 11.59
C VAL A 167 -23.15 -5.55 10.55
N LEU A 168 -22.76 -5.15 9.32
CA LEU A 168 -23.68 -4.92 8.22
C LEU A 168 -24.49 -6.18 7.84
N ASP A 169 -23.84 -7.33 7.73
CA ASP A 169 -24.50 -8.61 7.38
C ASP A 169 -25.59 -9.00 8.39
N LYS A 170 -25.51 -8.49 9.62
CA LYS A 170 -26.46 -8.75 10.72
C LYS A 170 -27.44 -7.60 10.93
N ALA A 171 -27.30 -6.50 10.21
CA ALA A 171 -28.15 -5.33 10.38
C ALA A 171 -29.57 -5.63 9.88
N ASN A 172 -30.55 -5.36 10.74
CA ASN A 172 -31.98 -5.59 10.47
C ASN A 172 -32.87 -4.44 10.94
N THR A 173 -32.28 -3.43 11.60
CA THR A 173 -32.94 -2.22 12.10
C THR A 173 -32.12 -1.00 11.71
N ILE A 174 -32.76 0.17 11.66
CA ILE A 174 -32.12 1.46 11.37
C ILE A 174 -30.89 1.69 12.26
N GLU A 175 -31.04 1.47 13.57
CA GLU A 175 -29.94 1.57 14.53
C GLU A 175 -28.75 0.67 14.14
N THR A 176 -28.99 -0.61 13.83
CA THR A 176 -27.91 -1.53 13.45
C THR A 176 -27.25 -1.18 12.10
N PHE A 177 -27.97 -0.53 11.18
CA PHE A 177 -27.38 0.00 9.94
C PHE A 177 -26.48 1.22 10.21
N ILE A 178 -26.91 2.11 11.11
CA ILE A 178 -26.08 3.25 11.54
C ILE A 178 -24.81 2.76 12.24
N GLU A 179 -24.91 1.74 13.10
CA GLU A 179 -23.74 1.09 13.72
C GLU A 179 -22.79 0.52 12.67
N ALA A 180 -23.32 -0.17 11.65
CA ALA A 180 -22.52 -0.71 10.55
C ALA A 180 -21.78 0.42 9.79
N ASN A 181 -22.48 1.48 9.42
CA ASN A 181 -21.91 2.64 8.74
C ASN A 181 -20.82 3.32 9.59
N ASN A 182 -21.03 3.46 10.90
CA ASN A 182 -20.02 3.99 11.82
C ASN A 182 -18.78 3.10 11.88
N ALA A 183 -18.95 1.77 11.85
CA ALA A 183 -17.82 0.84 11.77
C ALA A 183 -17.05 0.97 10.45
N TYR A 184 -17.74 1.19 9.32
CA TYR A 184 -17.09 1.47 8.03
C TYR A 184 -16.34 2.81 8.03
N ILE A 185 -16.92 3.87 8.59
CA ILE A 185 -16.21 5.16 8.74
C ILE A 185 -14.90 4.98 9.52
N VAL A 186 -14.92 4.19 10.62
CA VAL A 186 -13.70 3.88 11.38
C VAL A 186 -12.72 3.07 10.53
N ALA A 187 -13.19 2.09 9.74
CA ALA A 187 -12.35 1.33 8.83
C ALA A 187 -11.65 2.24 7.80
N ASP A 188 -12.40 3.12 7.14
CA ASP A 188 -11.90 4.06 6.14
C ASP A 188 -10.85 5.02 6.74
N LEU A 189 -11.08 5.50 7.97
CA LEU A 189 -10.08 6.33 8.68
C LEU A 189 -8.79 5.58 8.98
N VAL A 190 -8.88 4.30 9.37
CA VAL A 190 -7.71 3.44 9.59
C VAL A 190 -7.01 3.14 8.27
N ASP A 191 -7.74 2.95 7.17
CA ASP A 191 -7.13 2.74 5.85
C ASP A 191 -6.42 4.00 5.35
N LEU A 192 -6.97 5.20 5.56
CA LEU A 192 -6.26 6.45 5.23
C LEU A 192 -4.92 6.57 5.95
N ALA A 193 -4.83 6.13 7.21
CA ALA A 193 -3.56 6.06 7.93
C ALA A 193 -2.62 5.01 7.34
N SER A 194 -3.15 3.83 6.98
CA SER A 194 -2.43 2.75 6.28
C SER A 194 -1.84 3.22 4.94
N ILE A 195 -2.66 3.86 4.10
CA ILE A 195 -2.30 4.41 2.79
C ILE A 195 -1.18 5.46 2.94
N THR A 196 -1.33 6.38 3.91
CA THR A 196 -0.32 7.41 4.17
C THR A 196 1.03 6.79 4.49
N LEU A 197 1.06 5.77 5.35
CA LEU A 197 2.29 5.07 5.70
C LEU A 197 2.84 4.25 4.52
N ALA A 198 1.98 3.62 3.71
CA ALA A 198 2.38 2.92 2.49
C ALA A 198 3.07 3.86 1.50
N ILE A 199 2.51 5.07 1.31
CA ILE A 199 3.10 6.13 0.48
C ILE A 199 4.49 6.51 1.01
N ILE A 200 4.64 6.70 2.33
CA ILE A 200 5.94 7.02 2.95
C ILE A 200 6.96 5.90 2.67
N VAL A 201 6.54 4.63 2.81
CA VAL A 201 7.40 3.47 2.50
C VAL A 201 7.86 3.49 1.04
N ILE A 202 6.93 3.66 0.11
CA ILE A 202 7.22 3.67 -1.33
C ILE A 202 8.14 4.82 -1.69
N GLN A 203 7.89 6.03 -1.16
CA GLN A 203 8.71 7.20 -1.44
C GLN A 203 10.13 7.04 -0.91
N LYS A 204 10.30 6.56 0.33
CA LYS A 204 11.61 6.30 0.92
C LYS A 204 12.41 5.28 0.12
N VAL A 205 11.80 4.13 -0.20
CA VAL A 205 12.46 3.07 -1.00
C VAL A 205 12.76 3.55 -2.42
N THR A 206 11.82 4.24 -3.06
CA THR A 206 12.01 4.77 -4.43
C THR A 206 13.16 5.77 -4.50
N LYS A 207 13.29 6.65 -3.49
CA LYS A 207 14.39 7.61 -3.42
C LYS A 207 15.74 6.89 -3.39
N LEU A 208 15.85 5.83 -2.59
CA LEU A 208 17.06 5.00 -2.51
C LEU A 208 17.33 4.27 -3.83
N GLU A 209 16.33 3.65 -4.44
CA GLU A 209 16.48 2.97 -5.75
C GLU A 209 16.96 3.92 -6.85
N ILE A 210 16.46 5.16 -6.88
CA ILE A 210 16.89 6.19 -7.84
C ILE A 210 18.37 6.54 -7.62
N SER A 211 18.78 6.76 -6.37
CA SER A 211 20.19 7.01 -6.05
C SER A 211 21.08 5.84 -6.45
N LEU A 212 20.67 4.61 -6.14
CA LEU A 212 21.43 3.40 -6.46
C LEU A 212 21.62 3.24 -7.96
N LYS A 213 20.56 3.45 -8.74
CA LYS A 213 20.63 3.41 -10.20
C LYS A 213 21.55 4.48 -10.79
N LYS A 214 21.59 5.70 -10.23
CA LYS A 214 22.50 6.76 -10.70
C LYS A 214 23.96 6.37 -10.50
N VAL A 215 24.29 5.83 -9.33
CA VAL A 215 25.64 5.42 -8.98
C VAL A 215 26.09 4.22 -9.83
N ASP A 216 25.25 3.19 -9.96
CA ASP A 216 25.53 2.01 -10.81
C ASP A 216 25.85 2.41 -12.27
N LYS A 217 25.08 3.35 -12.83
CA LYS A 217 25.35 3.90 -14.16
C LYS A 217 26.69 4.63 -14.24
N SER A 218 27.05 5.44 -13.24
CA SER A 218 28.34 6.14 -13.23
C SER A 218 29.52 5.17 -13.21
N VAL A 219 29.44 4.10 -12.41
CA VAL A 219 30.49 3.07 -12.33
C VAL A 219 30.62 2.34 -13.66
N SER A 220 29.49 1.92 -14.26
CA SER A 220 29.50 1.27 -15.57
C SER A 220 30.11 2.13 -16.68
N VAL A 221 30.00 3.47 -16.63
CA VAL A 221 30.63 4.37 -17.61
C VAL A 221 32.13 4.47 -17.37
N ILE A 222 32.56 4.56 -16.12
CA ILE A 222 33.99 4.60 -15.75
C ILE A 222 34.69 3.31 -16.19
N ASP A 223 34.07 2.15 -15.94
CA ASP A 223 34.60 0.85 -16.36
C ASP A 223 34.78 0.76 -17.89
N GLN A 224 33.87 1.36 -18.66
CA GLN A 224 33.98 1.40 -20.13
C GLN A 224 35.13 2.28 -20.61
N ILE A 225 35.36 3.43 -19.96
CA ILE A 225 36.50 4.32 -20.28
C ILE A 225 37.83 3.64 -19.93
N GLY A 226 37.90 2.91 -18.83
CA GLY A 226 39.10 2.17 -18.43
C GLY A 226 39.49 1.01 -19.36
N MET A 227 38.59 0.58 -20.25
CA MET A 227 38.81 -0.53 -21.19
C MET A 227 39.16 -0.10 -22.63
N THR A 228 39.14 1.19 -22.95
CA THR A 228 39.66 1.67 -24.25
C THR A 228 41.19 1.68 -24.24
N PRO A 229 41.88 0.90 -25.10
CA PRO A 229 43.33 0.98 -25.22
C PRO A 229 43.72 2.34 -25.78
N TYR A 230 44.69 3.00 -25.15
CA TYR A 230 45.38 4.17 -25.72
C TYR A 230 46.19 3.78 -26.96
#